data_AF-A0A2T2SCB4-F1
#
_entry.id   AF-A0A2T2SCB4-F1
#
_cell.length_a   1.000
_cell.length_b   1.000
_cell.length_c   1.000
_cell.angle_alpha   90.00
_cell.angle_beta   90.00
_cell.angle_gamma   90.00
#
_symmetry.space_group_name_H-M   'P 1'
#
loop_
_entity.id
_entity.type
_entity.pdbx_description
1 polymer ?
#
loop_
_entity_poly.entity_id
_entity_poly.type
_entity_poly.pdbx_seq_one_letter_code
_entity_poly.pdbx_strand_id
1 'polypeptide(L)'
;MSNRSSLDQELALLRGLIAEMANHVDSQFADAMNALLQANMDLAEQVVDGDDAVDALELRIDEQCERILALHAPVAVDLRMLIMAVKINTDLERIGDHCRNLSRNARHLVGAPGLLEQTRIPKMADMSRTMLREAEVAFLENDRLKARKVIARDLQVNRLHDE
;
A
#
# COMPACT_ATOMS: atom_id res chain seq x y z
N MET A 1 -19.39 25.92 18.60
CA MET A 1 -18.05 25.33 18.84
C MET A 1 -17.99 23.81 18.60
N SER A 2 -19.02 23.17 18.02
CA SER A 2 -19.09 21.70 17.83
C SER A 2 -18.55 21.18 16.49
N ASN A 3 -18.46 22.02 15.44
CA ASN A 3 -18.16 21.56 14.07
C ASN A 3 -16.67 21.17 13.87
N ARG A 4 -15.71 21.88 14.49
CA ARG A 4 -14.28 21.53 14.34
C ARG A 4 -13.92 20.19 14.98
N SER A 5 -14.45 19.92 16.18
CA SER A 5 -14.23 18.64 16.87
C SER A 5 -14.80 17.46 16.07
N SER A 6 -15.91 17.65 15.36
CA SER A 6 -16.49 16.63 14.49
C SER A 6 -15.62 16.37 13.26
N LEU A 7 -15.16 17.43 12.58
CA LEU A 7 -14.24 17.29 11.45
C LEU A 7 -12.96 16.57 11.86
N ASP A 8 -12.33 16.97 12.97
CA ASP A 8 -11.09 16.35 13.43
C ASP A 8 -11.26 14.84 13.72
N GLN A 9 -12.43 14.41 14.20
CA GLN A 9 -12.76 12.98 14.37
C GLN A 9 -12.91 12.26 13.04
N GLU A 10 -13.61 12.84 12.06
CA GLU A 10 -13.78 12.25 10.73
C GLU A 10 -12.43 12.15 9.99
N LEU A 11 -11.55 13.15 10.15
CA LEU A 11 -10.18 13.11 9.62
C LEU A 11 -9.32 12.06 10.31
N ALA A 12 -9.50 11.85 11.62
CA ALA A 12 -8.79 10.81 12.36
C ALA A 12 -9.24 9.40 11.92
N LEU A 13 -10.54 9.22 11.69
CA LEU A 13 -11.10 7.98 11.13
C LEU A 13 -10.51 7.70 9.74
N LEU A 14 -10.49 8.70 8.85
CA LEU A 14 -9.89 8.57 7.52
C LEU A 14 -8.43 8.12 7.58
N ARG A 15 -7.62 8.72 8.47
CA ARG A 15 -6.22 8.30 8.68
C ARG A 15 -6.12 6.86 9.19
N GLY A 16 -7.04 6.44 10.06
CA GLY A 16 -7.10 5.08 10.56
C GLY A 16 -7.38 4.06 9.46
N LEU A 17 -8.34 4.35 8.57
CA LEU A 17 -8.65 3.49 7.43
C LEU A 17 -7.46 3.34 6.46
N ILE A 18 -6.77 4.44 6.16
CA ILE A 18 -5.57 4.40 5.30
C ILE A 18 -4.46 3.56 5.94
N ALA A 19 -4.23 3.70 7.25
CA ALA A 19 -3.26 2.88 7.97
C ALA A 19 -3.66 1.40 7.95
N GLU A 20 -4.94 1.09 8.14
CA GLU A 20 -5.48 -0.28 8.05
C GLU A 20 -5.17 -0.88 6.67
N MET A 21 -5.52 -0.18 5.59
CA MET A 21 -5.25 -0.62 4.22
C MET A 21 -3.75 -0.80 3.93
N ALA A 22 -2.90 0.13 4.39
CA ALA A 22 -1.46 0.04 4.22
C ALA A 22 -0.87 -1.20 4.91
N ASN A 23 -1.34 -1.55 6.11
CA ASN A 23 -0.93 -2.76 6.81
C ASN A 23 -1.38 -4.04 6.09
N HIS A 24 -2.60 -4.05 5.55
CA HIS A 24 -3.08 -5.17 4.73
C HIS A 24 -2.21 -5.37 3.49
N VAL A 25 -1.91 -4.29 2.76
CA VAL A 25 -1.06 -4.31 1.58
C VAL A 25 0.38 -4.73 1.91
N ASP A 26 0.97 -4.30 3.04
CA ASP A 26 2.31 -4.76 3.47
C ASP A 26 2.34 -6.28 3.76
N SER A 27 1.28 -6.82 4.36
CA SER A 27 1.16 -8.26 4.59
C SER A 27 1.02 -9.02 3.28
N GLN A 28 0.10 -8.59 2.41
CA GLN A 28 -0.09 -9.19 1.08
C GLN A 28 1.20 -9.16 0.26
N PHE A 29 1.98 -8.08 0.31
CA PHE A 29 3.27 -8.00 -0.37
C PHE A 29 4.24 -9.06 0.14
N ALA A 30 4.32 -9.23 1.45
CA ALA A 30 5.18 -10.24 2.06
C ALA A 30 4.80 -11.65 1.61
N ASP A 31 3.51 -11.95 1.69
CA ASP A 31 2.96 -13.27 1.41
C ASP A 31 3.03 -13.58 -0.08
N ALA A 32 2.77 -12.61 -0.96
CA ALA A 32 2.94 -12.74 -2.40
C ALA A 32 4.38 -13.07 -2.79
N MET A 33 5.34 -12.38 -2.17
CA MET A 33 6.76 -12.64 -2.40
C MET A 33 7.18 -14.02 -1.88
N ASN A 34 6.72 -14.42 -0.70
CA ASN A 34 6.99 -15.75 -0.16
C ASN A 34 6.38 -16.85 -1.05
N ALA A 35 5.13 -16.66 -1.49
CA ALA A 35 4.44 -17.57 -2.39
C ALA A 35 5.19 -17.72 -3.72
N LEU A 36 5.65 -16.61 -4.29
CA LEU A 36 6.41 -16.59 -5.53
C LEU A 36 7.78 -17.29 -5.38
N LEU A 37 8.57 -16.94 -4.36
CA LEU A 37 9.93 -17.47 -4.18
C LEU A 37 9.93 -18.98 -3.87
N GLN A 38 8.96 -19.43 -3.08
CA GLN A 38 8.85 -20.84 -2.64
C GLN A 38 7.95 -21.67 -3.55
N ALA A 39 7.33 -21.07 -4.58
CA ALA A 39 6.28 -21.68 -5.39
C ALA A 39 5.14 -22.29 -4.53
N ASN A 40 4.79 -21.62 -3.43
CA ASN A 40 3.76 -22.06 -2.51
C ASN A 40 2.38 -21.62 -3.01
N MET A 41 1.64 -22.57 -3.60
CA MET A 41 0.34 -22.30 -4.21
C MET A 41 -0.77 -22.02 -3.19
N ASP A 42 -0.71 -22.63 -2.01
CA ASP A 42 -1.71 -22.40 -0.97
C ASP A 42 -1.61 -20.95 -0.45
N LEU A 43 -0.38 -20.45 -0.27
CA LEU A 43 -0.15 -19.06 0.11
C LEU A 43 -0.51 -18.10 -1.03
N ALA A 44 -0.25 -18.48 -2.28
CA ALA A 44 -0.65 -17.69 -3.44
C ALA A 44 -2.17 -17.51 -3.52
N GLU A 45 -2.95 -18.56 -3.27
CA GLU A 45 -4.42 -18.52 -3.23
C GLU A 45 -4.91 -17.63 -2.08
N GLN A 46 -4.32 -17.76 -0.89
CA GLN A 46 -4.65 -16.89 0.25
C GLN A 46 -4.45 -15.40 -0.04
N VAL A 47 -3.38 -15.04 -0.77
CA VAL A 47 -3.16 -13.64 -1.17
C VAL A 47 -4.21 -13.18 -2.17
N VAL A 48 -4.57 -14.03 -3.14
CA VAL A 48 -5.60 -13.70 -4.14
C VAL A 48 -6.97 -13.51 -3.50
N ASP A 49 -7.33 -14.35 -2.52
CA ASP A 49 -8.59 -14.25 -1.80
C ASP A 49 -8.60 -13.10 -0.78
N GLY A 50 -7.44 -12.74 -0.24
CA GLY A 50 -7.28 -11.61 0.68
C GLY A 50 -7.37 -10.24 0.02
N ASP A 51 -7.30 -10.16 -1.31
CA ASP A 51 -7.37 -8.94 -2.12
C ASP A 51 -8.69 -8.18 -1.94
N ASP A 52 -9.81 -8.92 -1.81
CA ASP A 52 -11.14 -8.36 -1.58
C ASP A 52 -11.21 -7.43 -0.34
N ALA A 53 -10.36 -7.66 0.66
CA ALA A 53 -10.29 -6.81 1.85
C ALA A 53 -9.68 -5.44 1.56
N VAL A 54 -8.72 -5.37 0.63
CA VAL A 54 -8.10 -4.12 0.17
C VAL A 54 -9.11 -3.34 -0.68
N ASP A 55 -9.81 -3.99 -1.60
CA ASP A 55 -10.89 -3.37 -2.40
C ASP A 55 -12.00 -2.79 -1.51
N ALA A 56 -12.41 -3.53 -0.48
CA ALA A 56 -13.41 -3.06 0.47
C ALA A 56 -12.93 -1.84 1.28
N LEU A 57 -11.64 -1.78 1.62
CA LEU A 57 -11.05 -0.63 2.30
C LEU A 57 -10.93 0.58 1.36
N GLU A 58 -10.61 0.36 0.09
CA GLU A 58 -10.57 1.42 -0.92
C GLU A 58 -11.92 2.15 -0.98
N LEU A 59 -13.02 1.39 -1.13
CA LEU A 59 -14.36 1.96 -1.18
C LEU A 59 -14.71 2.72 0.11
N ARG A 60 -14.38 2.18 1.28
CA ARG A 60 -14.65 2.83 2.57
C ARG A 60 -13.88 4.14 2.73
N ILE A 61 -12.65 4.22 2.24
CA ILE A 61 -11.83 5.43 2.27
C ILE A 61 -12.44 6.51 1.36
N ASP A 62 -12.90 6.13 0.17
CA ASP A 62 -13.56 7.05 -0.77
C ASP A 62 -14.88 7.58 -0.20
N GLU A 63 -15.74 6.71 0.32
CA GLU A 63 -16.99 7.10 0.99
C GLU A 63 -16.74 8.07 2.15
N GLN A 64 -15.68 7.83 2.93
CA GLN A 64 -15.31 8.71 4.03
C GLN A 64 -14.82 10.08 3.53
N CYS A 65 -14.06 10.12 2.44
CA CYS A 65 -13.64 11.37 1.80
C CYS A 65 -14.84 12.17 1.28
N GLU A 66 -15.77 11.52 0.58
CA GLU A 66 -17.02 12.12 0.09
C GLU A 66 -17.87 12.69 1.22
N ARG A 67 -18.03 11.92 2.31
CA ARG A 67 -18.74 12.33 3.50
C ARG A 67 -18.14 13.61 4.11
N ILE A 68 -16.82 13.65 4.28
CA ILE A 68 -16.15 14.83 4.84
C ILE A 68 -16.33 16.05 3.92
N LEU A 69 -16.19 15.87 2.60
CA LEU A 69 -16.43 16.94 1.62
C LEU A 69 -17.85 17.49 1.72
N ALA A 70 -18.85 16.61 1.75
CA ALA A 70 -20.25 16.98 1.77
C ALA A 70 -20.68 17.66 3.07
N LEU A 71 -20.18 17.20 4.22
CA LEU A 71 -20.63 17.68 5.53
C LEU A 71 -19.86 18.90 6.04
N HIS A 72 -18.58 19.02 5.68
CA HIS A 72 -17.69 20.03 6.29
C HIS A 72 -17.13 21.06 5.32
N ALA A 73 -17.16 20.80 4.00
CA ALA A 73 -16.56 21.66 2.98
C ALA A 73 -15.16 22.19 3.38
N PRO A 74 -14.21 21.28 3.71
CA PRO A 74 -12.91 21.67 4.25
C PRO A 74 -12.12 22.53 3.26
N VAL A 75 -11.24 23.39 3.79
CA VAL A 75 -10.40 24.28 3.00
C VAL A 75 -8.93 24.17 3.39
N ALA A 76 -8.05 24.73 2.55
CA ALA A 76 -6.62 24.83 2.79
C ALA A 76 -5.96 23.50 3.22
N VAL A 77 -5.56 23.36 4.48
CA VAL A 77 -4.81 22.20 4.98
C VAL A 77 -5.68 20.94 4.97
N ASP A 78 -6.93 21.04 5.42
CA ASP A 78 -7.82 19.88 5.53
C ASP A 78 -8.20 19.37 4.14
N LEU A 79 -8.49 20.27 3.19
CA LEU A 79 -8.75 19.89 1.79
C LEU A 79 -7.55 19.19 1.14
N ARG A 80 -6.33 19.69 1.38
CA ARG A 80 -5.12 19.03 0.88
C ARG A 80 -4.95 17.64 1.47
N MET A 81 -5.32 17.43 2.74
CA MET A 81 -5.26 16.11 3.36
C MET A 81 -6.22 15.14 2.67
N LEU A 82 -7.46 15.55 2.38
CA LEU A 82 -8.42 14.72 1.64
C LEU A 82 -7.93 14.36 0.24
N ILE A 83 -7.40 15.34 -0.52
CA ILE A 83 -6.87 15.08 -1.86
C ILE A 83 -5.71 14.08 -1.80
N MET A 84 -4.87 14.16 -0.77
CA MET A 84 -3.79 13.20 -0.56
C MET A 84 -4.31 11.82 -0.18
N ALA A 85 -5.34 11.74 0.67
CA ALA A 85 -5.98 10.49 1.06
C ALA A 85 -6.48 9.72 -0.16
N VAL A 86 -7.23 10.37 -1.05
CA VAL A 86 -7.73 9.75 -2.30
C VAL A 86 -6.59 9.23 -3.18
N LYS A 87 -5.50 9.99 -3.31
CA LYS A 87 -4.36 9.54 -4.13
C LYS A 87 -3.64 8.33 -3.54
N ILE A 88 -3.41 8.35 -2.23
CA ILE A 88 -2.76 7.25 -1.52
C ILE A 88 -3.66 6.01 -1.54
N ASN A 89 -4.98 6.17 -1.44
CA ASN A 89 -5.96 5.10 -1.57
C ASN A 89 -5.74 4.31 -2.87
N THR A 90 -5.76 5.02 -4.00
CA THR A 90 -5.50 4.43 -5.32
C THR A 90 -4.10 3.82 -5.44
N ASP A 91 -3.08 4.43 -4.85
CA ASP A 91 -1.72 3.87 -4.90
C ASP A 91 -1.60 2.59 -4.06
N LEU A 92 -2.30 2.47 -2.93
CA LEU A 92 -2.34 1.26 -2.09
C LEU A 92 -3.10 0.12 -2.76
N GLU A 93 -4.26 0.39 -3.36
CA GLU A 93 -5.03 -0.60 -4.12
C GLU A 93 -4.16 -1.21 -5.23
N ARG A 94 -3.50 -0.38 -6.02
CA ARG A 94 -2.60 -0.83 -7.10
C ARG A 94 -1.48 -1.73 -6.60
N ILE A 95 -0.94 -1.48 -5.41
CA ILE A 95 0.08 -2.36 -4.82
C ILE A 95 -0.55 -3.71 -4.45
N GLY A 96 -1.74 -3.74 -3.85
CA GLY A 96 -2.49 -4.98 -3.59
C GLY A 96 -2.71 -5.78 -4.87
N ASP A 97 -3.17 -5.11 -5.93
CA ASP A 97 -3.44 -5.69 -7.23
C ASP A 97 -2.16 -6.24 -7.91
N HIS A 98 -1.01 -5.56 -7.70
CA HIS A 98 0.31 -6.12 -8.06
C HIS A 98 0.68 -7.35 -7.25
N CYS A 99 0.41 -7.39 -5.93
CA CYS A 99 0.67 -8.55 -5.09
C CYS A 99 -0.15 -9.76 -5.54
N ARG A 100 -1.44 -9.56 -5.83
CA ARG A 100 -2.32 -10.58 -6.41
C ARG A 100 -1.76 -11.14 -7.73
N ASN A 101 -1.26 -10.27 -8.60
CA ASN A 101 -0.66 -10.68 -9.87
C ASN A 101 0.66 -11.46 -9.68
N LEU A 102 1.51 -11.07 -8.72
CA LEU A 102 2.69 -11.84 -8.34
C LEU A 102 2.32 -13.24 -7.84
N SER A 103 1.32 -13.34 -6.95
CA SER A 103 0.82 -14.63 -6.44
C SER A 103 0.31 -15.54 -7.56
N ARG A 104 -0.46 -15.00 -8.52
CA ARG A 104 -0.89 -15.77 -9.70
C ARG A 104 0.27 -16.30 -10.54
N ASN A 105 1.41 -15.61 -10.55
CA ASN A 105 2.59 -16.04 -11.28
C ASN A 105 3.39 -17.15 -10.57
N ALA A 106 3.16 -17.39 -9.27
CA ALA A 106 3.83 -18.47 -8.52
C ALA A 106 3.65 -19.86 -9.17
N ARG A 107 2.51 -20.09 -9.82
CA ARG A 107 2.22 -21.34 -10.56
C ARG A 107 3.27 -21.67 -11.64
N HIS A 108 3.91 -20.65 -12.22
CA HIS A 108 4.91 -20.83 -13.26
C HIS A 108 6.26 -21.30 -12.71
N LEU A 109 6.44 -21.27 -11.39
CA LEU A 109 7.69 -21.62 -10.69
C LEU A 109 7.62 -22.97 -9.97
N VAL A 110 6.47 -23.66 -9.97
CA VAL A 110 6.28 -24.97 -9.30
C VAL A 110 7.30 -26.02 -9.77
N GLY A 111 7.70 -25.98 -11.04
CA GLY A 111 8.73 -26.88 -11.60
C GLY A 111 10.18 -26.46 -11.33
N ALA A 112 10.40 -25.28 -10.74
CA ALA A 112 11.71 -24.70 -10.48
C ALA A 112 11.70 -23.82 -9.21
N PRO A 113 11.36 -24.38 -8.03
CA PRO A 113 11.38 -23.62 -6.79
C PRO A 113 12.79 -23.08 -6.51
N GLY A 114 12.87 -21.84 -5.99
CA GLY A 114 14.14 -21.17 -5.74
C GLY A 114 14.84 -20.58 -6.99
N LEU A 115 14.28 -20.73 -8.19
CA LEU A 115 14.85 -20.13 -9.42
C LEU A 115 15.09 -18.62 -9.26
N LEU A 116 14.18 -17.94 -8.58
CA LEU A 116 14.26 -16.50 -8.38
C LEU A 116 15.25 -16.09 -7.28
N GLU A 117 15.67 -16.99 -6.39
CA GLU A 117 16.61 -16.66 -5.30
C GLU A 117 17.98 -16.23 -5.83
N GLN A 118 18.35 -16.72 -7.01
CA GLN A 118 19.61 -16.37 -7.69
C GLN A 118 19.51 -15.05 -8.48
N THR A 119 18.31 -14.47 -8.55
CA THR A 119 18.08 -13.21 -9.26
C THR A 119 18.14 -12.03 -8.29
N ARG A 120 17.93 -10.81 -8.81
CA ARG A 120 17.83 -9.59 -8.00
C ARG A 120 16.42 -9.37 -7.42
N ILE A 121 15.43 -10.17 -7.81
CA ILE A 121 14.03 -10.01 -7.37
C ILE A 121 13.90 -9.97 -5.84
N PRO A 122 14.51 -10.87 -5.04
CA PRO A 122 14.41 -10.81 -3.59
C PRO A 122 14.90 -9.47 -3.00
N LYS A 123 15.98 -8.93 -3.56
CA LYS A 123 16.56 -7.64 -3.13
C LYS A 123 15.67 -6.46 -3.53
N MET A 124 15.12 -6.49 -4.74
CA MET A 124 14.15 -5.48 -5.19
C MET A 124 12.91 -5.48 -4.30
N ALA A 125 12.38 -6.67 -3.99
CA ALA A 125 11.21 -6.83 -3.13
C ALA A 125 11.43 -6.28 -1.71
N ASP A 126 12.57 -6.59 -1.08
CA ASP A 126 12.91 -6.05 0.25
C ASP A 126 12.98 -4.51 0.26
N MET A 127 13.57 -3.94 -0.79
CA MET A 127 13.67 -2.49 -0.96
C MET A 127 12.31 -1.84 -1.21
N SER A 128 11.50 -2.41 -2.10
CA SER A 128 10.15 -1.93 -2.40
C SER A 128 9.23 -2.00 -1.17
N ARG A 129 9.29 -3.09 -0.41
CA ARG A 129 8.53 -3.22 0.85
C ARG A 129 8.99 -2.21 1.90
N THR A 130 10.30 -1.97 2.00
CA THR A 130 10.83 -0.91 2.86
C THR A 130 10.32 0.47 2.46
N MET A 131 10.26 0.76 1.15
CA MET A 131 9.72 2.02 0.63
C MET A 131 8.24 2.19 0.98
N LEU A 132 7.42 1.14 0.86
CA LEU A 132 6.01 1.15 1.26
C LEU A 132 5.84 1.55 2.74
N ARG A 133 6.53 0.84 3.64
CA ARG A 133 6.46 1.11 5.09
C ARG A 133 6.95 2.51 5.45
N GLU A 134 8.02 2.98 4.82
CA GLU A 134 8.53 4.33 5.06
C GLU A 134 7.60 5.43 4.52
N ALA A 135 6.93 5.18 3.39
CA ALA A 135 5.92 6.09 2.84
C ALA A 135 4.71 6.19 3.77
N GLU A 136 4.23 5.06 4.30
CA GLU A 136 3.15 5.01 5.29
C GLU A 136 3.51 5.85 6.53
N VAL A 137 4.67 5.59 7.13
CA VAL A 137 5.16 6.34 8.30
C VAL A 137 5.29 7.83 7.99
N ALA A 138 5.83 8.20 6.82
CA ALA A 138 5.97 9.59 6.43
C ALA A 138 4.61 10.29 6.28
N PHE A 139 3.60 9.59 5.75
CA PHE A 139 2.25 10.11 5.62
C PHE A 139 1.56 10.30 6.98
N LEU A 140 1.56 9.26 7.82
CA LEU A 140 0.89 9.28 9.11
C LEU A 140 1.46 10.34 10.05
N GLU A 141 2.79 10.50 10.06
CA GLU A 141 3.48 11.52 10.87
C GLU A 141 3.53 12.90 10.22
N ASN A 142 3.09 13.03 8.96
CA ASN A 142 3.22 14.25 8.16
C ASN A 142 4.69 14.75 8.07
N ASP A 143 5.64 13.83 7.92
CA ASP A 143 7.07 14.10 7.87
C ASP A 143 7.60 14.16 6.43
N ARG A 144 7.78 15.40 5.93
CA ARG A 144 8.32 15.67 4.60
C ARG A 144 9.75 15.14 4.38
N LEU A 145 10.58 15.03 5.42
CA LEU A 145 11.96 14.56 5.29
C LEU A 145 11.99 13.05 5.10
N LYS A 146 11.13 12.31 5.82
CA LYS A 146 10.93 10.88 5.58
C LYS A 146 10.41 10.62 4.17
N ALA A 147 9.41 11.36 3.72
CA ALA A 147 8.87 11.23 2.35
C ALA A 147 9.95 11.42 1.26
N ARG A 148 10.83 12.42 1.41
CA ARG A 148 11.94 12.65 0.45
C ARG A 148 12.95 11.51 0.40
N LYS A 149 13.19 10.82 1.53
CA LYS A 149 14.08 9.66 1.57
C LYS A 149 13.53 8.47 0.79
N VAL A 150 12.20 8.28 0.79
CA VAL A 150 11.54 7.23 0.01
C VAL A 150 11.76 7.46 -1.49
N ILE A 151 11.56 8.69 -1.98
CA ILE A 151 11.78 9.05 -3.39
C ILE A 151 13.22 8.72 -3.83
N ALA A 152 14.22 8.96 -2.98
CA ALA A 152 15.60 8.64 -3.30
C ALA A 152 15.90 7.12 -3.36
N ARG A 153 15.10 6.28 -2.68
CA ARG A 153 15.24 4.82 -2.72
C ARG A 153 14.71 4.22 -4.01
N ASP A 154 13.73 4.85 -4.66
CA ASP A 154 13.21 4.42 -5.95
C ASP A 154 14.31 4.29 -7.01
N LEU A 155 15.24 5.27 -7.06
CA LEU A 155 16.42 5.23 -7.92
C LEU A 155 17.36 4.04 -7.64
N GLN A 156 17.29 3.44 -6.46
CA GLN A 156 18.07 2.24 -6.14
C GLN A 156 17.37 0.98 -6.65
N VAL A 157 16.03 0.92 -6.57
CA VAL A 157 15.23 -0.16 -7.16
C VAL A 157 15.38 -0.16 -8.68
N ASN A 158 15.31 1.02 -9.33
CA ASN A 158 15.50 1.14 -10.78
C ASN A 158 16.88 0.63 -11.23
N ARG A 159 17.94 0.94 -10.48
CA ARG A 159 19.28 0.39 -10.79
C ARG A 159 19.34 -1.13 -10.71
N LEU A 160 18.67 -1.75 -9.73
CA LEU A 160 18.60 -3.21 -9.64
C LEU A 160 17.80 -3.85 -10.79
N HIS A 161 16.85 -3.12 -11.35
CA HIS A 161 16.08 -3.55 -12.51
C HIS A 161 16.88 -3.48 -13.81
N ASP A 162 17.65 -2.40 -14.01
CA ASP A 162 18.32 -2.09 -15.28
C ASP A 162 19.69 -2.79 -15.47
N GLU A 163 20.32 -3.22 -14.38
CA GLU A 163 21.54 -4.05 -14.43
C GLU A 163 21.25 -5.46 -14.97
#